data_AF-A0A949MCX7-F1
#
_entry.id   AF-A0A949MCX7-F1
#
_cell.length_a   1.000
_cell.length_b   1.000
_cell.length_c   1.000
_cell.angle_alpha   90.00
_cell.angle_beta   90.00
_cell.angle_gamma   90.00
#
_symmetry.space_group_name_H-M   'P 1'
#
loop_
_entity.id
_entity.type
_entity.pdbx_description
1 polymer ?
#
loop_
_entity_poly.entity_id
_entity_poly.type
_entity_poly.pdbx_seq_one_letter_code
_entity_poly.pdbx_strand_id
1 'polypeptide(L)'
;MSCYKPDAMTYLRTGLARLSLLALGLSLAACSSSSKGDASLGDFSSGTLPPPDQAYATAVARMQKGDYDIAVKDFDALQETYPYSTWSTHAELLSAYSQYKQMDYDDAISSLNRFIQLHPENNEIAYAYYLKSLCYYEQIDDVQRDQTTTYETIQALQDVTTRFPDSAYARDARIKMRLAYNRLAGHEMVIGRFYEKQHLYAAAIGRYQDVANTYQTTTFAPEALERMVEVYLDLGLTDPAIRTASVLGYNYPGSSWYEAAYGRLKANGLVNASDESSANSDSVAPPAPKPKHHWYWPF
;
A
#
# COMPACT_ATOMS: atom_id res chain seq x y z
N MET A 1 43.08 -55.07 58.55
CA MET A 1 44.39 -55.11 57.86
C MET A 1 44.16 -55.38 56.39
N SER A 2 44.76 -54.57 55.51
CA SER A 2 44.94 -54.79 54.06
C SER A 2 43.66 -54.72 53.20
N CYS A 3 43.60 -54.12 52.01
CA CYS A 3 44.47 -53.24 51.25
C CYS A 3 43.59 -52.72 50.09
N TYR A 4 43.61 -51.41 49.84
CA TYR A 4 42.99 -50.78 48.68
C TYR A 4 43.97 -50.80 47.50
N LYS A 5 43.53 -51.27 46.33
CA LYS A 5 44.22 -51.14 45.03
C LYS A 5 43.25 -50.49 44.04
N PRO A 6 43.64 -49.45 43.30
CA PRO A 6 42.84 -48.92 42.19
C PRO A 6 43.26 -49.59 40.87
N ASP A 7 42.29 -50.07 40.10
CA ASP A 7 42.51 -50.54 38.72
C ASP A 7 42.21 -49.44 37.71
N ALA A 8 43.07 -49.41 36.69
CA ALA A 8 43.22 -48.37 35.70
C ALA A 8 42.03 -48.31 34.73
N MET A 9 41.40 -47.15 34.65
CA MET A 9 40.36 -46.83 33.68
C MET A 9 40.68 -45.49 33.01
N THR A 10 41.60 -45.46 32.04
CA THR A 10 41.86 -44.20 31.29
C THR A 10 42.65 -44.32 29.97
N TYR A 11 42.53 -45.38 29.16
CA TYR A 11 43.11 -45.33 27.80
C TYR A 11 42.30 -46.14 26.79
N LEU A 12 41.10 -45.69 26.40
CA LEU A 12 40.39 -46.23 25.23
C LEU A 12 39.19 -45.36 24.78
N ARG A 13 39.33 -44.02 24.82
CA ARG A 13 38.25 -43.09 24.40
C ARG A 13 38.69 -41.87 23.58
N THR A 14 39.82 -41.95 22.87
CA THR A 14 40.32 -40.83 22.05
C THR A 14 40.69 -41.24 20.61
N GLY A 15 39.89 -42.13 20.00
CA GLY A 15 40.10 -42.58 18.62
C GLY A 15 39.04 -42.17 17.60
N LEU A 16 37.82 -41.80 18.02
CA LEU A 16 36.68 -41.63 17.10
C LEU A 16 36.23 -40.18 16.89
N ALA A 17 36.81 -39.21 17.61
CA ALA A 17 36.42 -37.80 17.52
C ALA A 17 37.20 -36.96 16.49
N ARG A 18 38.08 -37.57 15.68
CA ARG A 18 38.91 -36.85 14.68
C ARG A 18 38.58 -37.18 13.22
N LEU A 19 37.55 -38.00 12.96
CA LEU A 19 37.12 -38.35 11.59
C LEU A 19 35.83 -37.65 11.15
N SER A 20 35.14 -36.95 12.04
CA SER A 20 33.93 -36.16 11.76
C SER A 20 34.21 -34.71 11.35
N LEU A 21 35.47 -34.26 11.34
CA LEU A 21 35.86 -32.88 11.00
C LEU A 21 36.39 -32.71 9.56
N LEU A 22 36.44 -33.79 8.76
CA LEU A 22 36.87 -33.73 7.36
C LEU A 22 35.73 -33.87 6.33
N ALA A 23 34.51 -34.17 6.77
CA ALA A 23 33.32 -34.31 5.91
C ALA A 23 32.49 -33.01 5.78
N LEU A 24 32.83 -31.96 6.53
CA LEU A 24 32.13 -30.67 6.53
C LEU A 24 32.82 -29.58 5.68
N GLY A 25 33.87 -29.95 4.94
CA GLY A 25 34.66 -29.02 4.10
C GLY A 25 34.31 -29.04 2.61
N LEU A 26 33.45 -29.95 2.13
CA LEU A 26 33.13 -30.10 0.69
C LEU A 26 31.72 -29.66 0.30
N SER A 27 30.90 -29.15 1.22
CA SER A 27 29.51 -28.73 0.94
C SER A 27 29.32 -27.23 0.71
N LEU A 28 30.39 -26.42 0.61
CA LEU A 28 30.31 -24.98 0.33
C LEU A 28 30.67 -24.57 -1.11
N ALA A 29 30.91 -25.52 -2.03
CA ALA A 29 31.23 -25.22 -3.44
C ALA A 29 30.05 -25.44 -4.41
N ALA A 30 28.79 -25.40 -3.94
CA ALA A 30 27.61 -25.69 -4.76
C ALA A 30 26.60 -24.54 -4.92
N CYS A 31 26.90 -23.34 -4.42
CA CYS A 31 26.13 -22.12 -4.74
C CYS A 31 27.01 -21.10 -5.46
N SER A 32 27.49 -21.49 -6.64
CA SER A 32 27.79 -20.57 -7.73
C SER A 32 26.78 -20.87 -8.83
N SER A 33 25.55 -20.38 -8.65
CA SER A 33 24.57 -20.32 -9.74
C SER A 33 25.01 -19.24 -10.72
N SER A 34 25.98 -19.60 -11.54
CA SER A 34 26.21 -18.93 -12.81
C SER A 34 24.98 -19.21 -13.68
N SER A 35 24.12 -18.20 -13.83
CA SER A 35 23.10 -18.21 -14.86
C SER A 35 23.81 -18.43 -16.19
N LYS A 36 23.65 -19.62 -16.76
CA LYS A 36 23.97 -19.87 -18.16
C LYS A 36 23.00 -19.02 -18.96
N GLY A 37 23.43 -17.80 -19.29
CA GLY A 37 22.72 -16.95 -20.23
C GLY A 37 22.53 -17.72 -21.54
N ASP A 38 21.29 -17.79 -22.00
CA ASP A 38 20.95 -18.24 -23.34
C ASP A 38 21.77 -17.42 -24.35
N ALA A 39 22.80 -18.04 -24.93
CA ALA A 39 23.69 -17.45 -25.93
C ALA A 39 23.01 -17.18 -27.31
N SER A 40 21.67 -17.04 -27.34
CA SER A 40 20.90 -16.75 -28.56
C SER A 40 20.47 -15.28 -28.67
N LEU A 41 20.63 -14.48 -27.61
CA LEU A 41 20.39 -13.04 -27.62
C LEU A 41 21.73 -12.40 -27.28
N GLY A 42 22.35 -11.69 -28.22
CA GLY A 42 23.74 -11.23 -28.12
C GLY A 42 24.03 -10.37 -26.89
N ASP A 43 25.18 -10.59 -26.25
CA ASP A 43 25.64 -9.77 -25.12
C ASP A 43 26.14 -8.40 -25.62
N PHE A 44 25.40 -7.34 -25.28
CA PHE A 44 25.72 -5.96 -25.67
C PHE A 44 26.96 -5.39 -24.96
N SER A 45 27.54 -6.13 -24.00
CA SER A 45 28.84 -5.81 -23.37
C SER A 45 30.03 -5.79 -24.35
N SER A 46 29.86 -6.26 -25.59
CA SER A 46 30.96 -6.60 -26.51
C SER A 46 31.34 -5.52 -27.55
N GLY A 47 30.83 -4.30 -27.44
CA GLY A 47 31.47 -3.10 -28.03
C GLY A 47 30.92 -2.59 -29.37
N THR A 48 29.89 -3.19 -29.96
CA THR A 48 29.12 -2.53 -31.04
C THR A 48 27.67 -2.94 -30.96
N LEU A 49 26.80 -2.00 -30.59
CA LEU A 49 25.35 -2.22 -30.59
C LEU A 49 24.85 -2.40 -32.04
N PRO A 50 23.95 -3.36 -32.33
CA PRO A 50 23.26 -3.42 -33.60
C PRO A 50 22.38 -2.17 -33.81
N PRO A 51 21.83 -1.98 -35.02
CA PRO A 51 20.89 -0.90 -35.32
C PRO A 51 19.80 -0.75 -34.23
N PRO A 52 19.34 0.47 -33.95
CA PRO A 52 18.53 0.77 -32.77
C PRO A 52 17.22 -0.02 -32.70
N ASP A 53 16.63 -0.34 -33.86
CA ASP A 53 15.44 -1.19 -33.99
C ASP A 53 15.72 -2.64 -33.54
N GLN A 54 16.85 -3.22 -33.94
CA GLN A 54 17.23 -4.59 -33.59
C GLN A 54 17.67 -4.68 -32.13
N ALA A 55 18.43 -3.70 -31.65
CA ALA A 55 18.83 -3.60 -30.24
C ALA A 55 17.59 -3.50 -29.33
N TYR A 56 16.65 -2.61 -29.67
CA TYR A 56 15.38 -2.47 -28.96
C TYR A 56 14.57 -3.78 -28.97
N ALA A 57 14.39 -4.41 -30.13
CA ALA A 57 13.64 -5.66 -30.24
C ALA A 57 14.25 -6.79 -29.39
N THR A 58 15.58 -6.84 -29.31
CA THR A 58 16.31 -7.82 -28.48
C THR A 58 16.08 -7.56 -26.98
N ALA A 59 16.19 -6.30 -26.55
CA ALA A 59 15.93 -5.91 -25.17
C ALA A 59 14.47 -6.22 -24.75
N VAL A 60 13.51 -5.93 -25.62
CA VAL A 60 12.10 -6.29 -25.43
C VAL A 60 11.91 -7.80 -25.33
N ALA A 61 12.58 -8.59 -26.16
CA ALA A 61 12.50 -10.05 -26.09
C ALA A 61 13.04 -10.60 -24.76
N ARG A 62 14.12 -10.03 -24.22
CA ARG A 62 14.67 -10.36 -22.89
C ARG A 62 13.70 -9.99 -21.76
N MET A 63 13.13 -8.78 -21.82
CA MET A 63 12.09 -8.34 -20.89
C MET A 63 10.89 -9.30 -20.90
N GLN A 64 10.43 -9.73 -22.09
CA GLN A 64 9.31 -10.67 -22.23
C GLN A 64 9.64 -12.08 -21.72
N LYS A 65 10.91 -12.51 -21.77
CA LYS A 65 11.38 -13.75 -21.13
C LYS A 65 11.40 -13.66 -19.59
N GLY A 66 11.34 -12.45 -19.03
CA GLY A 66 11.48 -12.20 -17.61
C GLY A 66 12.92 -11.91 -17.17
N ASP A 67 13.86 -11.78 -18.12
CA ASP A 67 15.26 -11.42 -17.86
C ASP A 67 15.40 -9.90 -17.67
N TYR A 68 14.68 -9.35 -16.69
CA TYR A 68 14.53 -7.91 -16.50
C TYR A 68 15.87 -7.22 -16.18
N ASP A 69 16.74 -7.84 -15.38
CA ASP A 69 18.10 -7.34 -15.07
C ASP A 69 18.91 -7.05 -16.34
N ILE A 70 18.82 -7.97 -17.30
CA ILE A 70 19.55 -7.89 -18.57
C ILE A 70 18.85 -6.87 -19.48
N ALA A 71 17.52 -6.89 -19.52
CA ALA A 71 16.75 -5.96 -20.33
C ALA A 71 17.01 -4.50 -19.94
N VAL A 72 17.09 -4.17 -18.65
CA VAL A 72 17.45 -2.83 -18.16
C VAL A 72 18.80 -2.39 -18.75
N LYS A 73 19.83 -3.24 -18.64
CA LYS A 73 21.17 -2.94 -19.17
C LYS A 73 21.16 -2.72 -20.68
N ASP A 74 20.36 -3.49 -21.41
CA ASP A 74 20.26 -3.35 -22.86
C ASP A 74 19.53 -2.06 -23.25
N PHE A 75 18.46 -1.71 -22.54
CA PHE A 75 17.74 -0.46 -22.74
C PHE A 75 18.61 0.75 -22.41
N ASP A 76 19.44 0.67 -21.36
CA ASP A 76 20.36 1.74 -20.98
C ASP A 76 21.49 1.86 -22.01
N ALA A 77 22.08 0.75 -22.46
CA ALA A 77 23.07 0.75 -23.54
C ALA A 77 22.51 1.33 -24.86
N LEU A 78 21.24 1.05 -25.17
CA LEU A 78 20.54 1.65 -26.32
C LEU A 78 20.44 3.18 -26.18
N GLN A 79 20.06 3.67 -24.99
CA GLN A 79 19.93 5.11 -24.72
C GLN A 79 21.28 5.82 -24.82
N GLU A 80 22.34 5.23 -24.27
CA GLU A 80 23.70 5.78 -24.32
C GLU A 80 24.24 5.85 -25.75
N THR A 81 24.00 4.81 -26.55
CA THR A 81 24.52 4.71 -27.92
C THR A 81 23.72 5.55 -28.91
N TYR A 82 22.38 5.59 -28.76
CA TYR A 82 21.46 6.22 -29.72
C TYR A 82 20.50 7.22 -29.06
N PRO A 83 20.98 8.28 -28.38
CA PRO A 83 20.16 9.15 -27.54
C PRO A 83 19.02 9.86 -28.28
N TYR A 84 19.17 10.14 -29.57
CA TYR A 84 18.18 10.84 -30.38
C TYR A 84 17.25 9.91 -31.19
N SER A 85 17.38 8.59 -31.00
CA SER A 85 16.51 7.62 -31.68
C SER A 85 15.12 7.62 -31.07
N THR A 86 14.08 7.45 -31.90
CA THR A 86 12.70 7.23 -31.41
C THR A 86 12.61 6.01 -30.50
N TRP A 87 13.46 4.99 -30.73
CA TRP A 87 13.54 3.78 -29.91
C TRP A 87 14.14 4.04 -28.53
N SER A 88 14.98 5.07 -28.38
CA SER A 88 15.63 5.42 -27.11
C SER A 88 14.59 5.87 -26.08
N THR A 89 13.67 6.75 -26.47
CA THR A 89 12.60 7.21 -25.57
C THR A 89 11.68 6.05 -25.15
N HIS A 90 11.34 5.14 -26.06
CA HIS A 90 10.57 3.94 -25.69
C HIS A 90 11.36 2.99 -24.78
N ALA A 91 12.66 2.84 -25.02
CA ALA A 91 13.55 2.03 -24.19
C ALA A 91 13.68 2.58 -22.76
N GLU A 92 13.77 3.90 -22.59
CA GLU A 92 13.83 4.51 -21.26
C GLU A 92 12.59 4.13 -20.42
N LEU A 93 11.40 4.22 -21.01
CA LEU A 93 10.16 3.85 -20.34
C LEU A 93 10.08 2.34 -20.03
N LEU A 94 10.56 1.49 -20.95
CA LEU A 94 10.59 0.04 -20.74
C LEU A 94 11.70 -0.40 -19.76
N SER A 95 12.79 0.36 -19.64
CA SER A 95 13.81 0.19 -18.62
C SER A 95 13.17 0.39 -17.24
N ALA A 96 12.44 1.50 -17.06
CA ALA A 96 11.70 1.75 -15.82
C ALA A 96 10.62 0.70 -15.52
N TYR A 97 9.90 0.22 -16.54
CA TYR A 97 8.95 -0.88 -16.37
C TYR A 97 9.64 -2.19 -15.95
N SER A 98 10.81 -2.48 -16.51
CA SER A 98 11.60 -3.65 -16.15
C SER A 98 12.10 -3.56 -14.70
N GLN A 99 12.50 -2.37 -14.24
CA GLN A 99 12.82 -2.10 -12.83
C GLN A 99 11.60 -2.33 -11.92
N TYR A 100 10.43 -1.81 -12.29
CA TYR A 100 9.17 -2.07 -11.57
C TYR A 100 8.86 -3.57 -11.46
N LYS A 101 9.09 -4.35 -12.53
CA LYS A 101 8.89 -5.81 -12.52
C LYS A 101 9.87 -6.57 -11.64
N GLN A 102 11.04 -6.00 -11.38
CA GLN A 102 12.03 -6.54 -10.44
C GLN A 102 11.75 -6.16 -8.98
N MET A 103 10.70 -5.36 -8.74
CA MET A 103 10.40 -4.74 -7.44
C MET A 103 11.43 -3.67 -7.02
N ASP A 104 12.26 -3.20 -7.96
CA ASP A 104 13.21 -2.11 -7.75
C ASP A 104 12.50 -0.75 -7.94
N TYR A 105 11.56 -0.47 -7.04
CA TYR A 105 10.64 0.65 -7.17
C TYR A 105 11.34 2.02 -7.09
N ASP A 106 12.37 2.16 -6.27
CA ASP A 106 13.08 3.44 -6.10
C ASP A 106 13.86 3.83 -7.37
N ASP A 107 14.51 2.85 -8.01
CA ASP A 107 15.19 3.03 -9.29
C ASP A 107 14.17 3.31 -10.41
N ALA A 108 13.05 2.57 -10.42
CA ALA A 108 11.96 2.82 -11.36
C ALA A 108 11.40 4.24 -11.23
N ILE A 109 11.15 4.73 -10.00
CA ILE A 109 10.68 6.09 -9.73
C ILE A 109 11.70 7.11 -10.24
N SER A 110 12.99 6.88 -10.01
CA SER A 110 14.07 7.77 -10.47
C SER A 110 14.11 7.86 -12.00
N SER A 111 14.05 6.72 -12.68
CA SER A 111 13.98 6.62 -14.15
C SER A 111 12.72 7.30 -14.71
N LEU A 112 11.56 7.10 -14.06
CA LEU A 112 10.29 7.70 -14.49
C LEU A 112 10.26 9.22 -14.30
N ASN A 113 10.82 9.72 -13.20
CA ASN A 113 10.95 11.16 -12.98
C ASN A 113 11.82 11.80 -14.07
N ARG A 114 12.92 11.14 -14.45
CA ARG A 114 13.78 11.60 -15.56
C ARG A 114 13.01 11.60 -16.87
N PHE A 115 12.32 10.51 -17.22
CA PHE A 115 11.50 10.42 -18.42
C PHE A 115 10.44 11.54 -18.49
N ILE A 116 9.71 11.77 -17.39
CA ILE A 116 8.68 12.82 -17.29
C ILE A 116 9.29 14.21 -17.51
N GLN A 117 10.49 14.46 -16.97
CA GLN A 117 11.18 15.74 -17.10
C GLN A 117 11.72 15.97 -18.51
N LEU A 118 12.27 14.94 -19.14
CA LEU A 118 12.90 15.04 -20.46
C LEU A 118 11.88 14.98 -21.60
N HIS A 119 10.76 14.29 -21.40
CA HIS A 119 9.79 13.96 -22.46
C HIS A 119 8.32 14.26 -22.09
N PRO A 120 7.99 15.49 -21.65
CA PRO A 120 6.63 15.83 -21.19
C PRO A 120 5.56 15.76 -22.29
N GLU A 121 5.93 15.90 -23.55
CA GLU A 121 5.02 15.85 -24.71
C GLU A 121 4.88 14.44 -25.32
N ASN A 122 5.48 13.42 -24.71
CA ASN A 122 5.43 12.06 -25.23
C ASN A 122 4.00 11.47 -25.14
N ASN A 123 3.59 10.69 -26.13
CA ASN A 123 2.29 10.02 -26.15
C ASN A 123 2.07 9.09 -24.94
N GLU A 124 3.14 8.49 -24.41
CA GLU A 124 3.12 7.58 -23.26
C GLU A 124 3.33 8.30 -21.92
N ILE A 125 3.29 9.63 -21.87
CA ILE A 125 3.50 10.39 -20.63
C ILE A 125 2.48 10.01 -19.54
N ALA A 126 1.22 9.76 -19.93
CA ALA A 126 0.18 9.31 -19.00
C ALA A 126 0.52 7.95 -18.38
N TYR A 127 1.14 7.04 -19.15
CA TYR A 127 1.60 5.75 -18.65
C TYR A 127 2.78 5.91 -17.69
N ALA A 128 3.74 6.80 -17.97
CA ALA A 128 4.87 7.06 -17.08
C ALA A 128 4.42 7.57 -15.69
N TYR A 129 3.49 8.55 -15.64
CA TYR A 129 2.91 9.01 -14.38
C TYR A 129 2.18 7.88 -13.63
N TYR A 130 1.43 7.06 -14.37
CA TYR A 130 0.71 5.94 -13.79
C TYR A 130 1.65 4.86 -13.25
N LEU A 131 2.68 4.46 -13.99
CA LEU A 131 3.66 3.48 -13.53
C LEU A 131 4.43 3.99 -12.30
N LYS A 132 4.74 5.29 -12.24
CA LYS A 132 5.33 5.91 -11.04
C LYS A 132 4.40 5.79 -9.84
N SER A 133 3.11 6.05 -10.03
CA SER A 133 2.11 5.88 -8.96
C SER A 133 1.96 4.43 -8.50
N LEU A 134 2.15 3.47 -9.39
CA LEU A 134 2.16 2.05 -9.03
C LEU A 134 3.39 1.69 -8.20
N CYS A 135 4.57 2.23 -8.50
CA CYS A 135 5.77 2.00 -7.70
C CYS A 135 5.54 2.39 -6.23
N TYR A 136 5.01 3.59 -5.98
CA TYR A 136 4.63 3.99 -4.62
C TYR A 136 3.53 3.10 -4.02
N TYR A 137 2.51 2.75 -4.82
CA TYR A 137 1.40 1.93 -4.34
C TYR A 137 1.85 0.54 -3.86
N GLU A 138 2.79 -0.10 -4.56
CA GLU A 138 3.33 -1.41 -4.16
C GLU A 138 4.25 -1.33 -2.93
N GLN A 139 4.78 -0.15 -2.61
CA GLN A 139 5.58 0.10 -1.40
C GLN A 139 4.74 0.40 -0.15
N ILE A 140 3.40 0.48 -0.26
CA ILE A 140 2.52 0.71 0.89
C ILE A 140 2.63 -0.48 1.87
N ASP A 141 3.06 -0.19 3.10
CA ASP A 141 3.18 -1.17 4.18
C ASP A 141 1.86 -1.32 4.98
N ASP A 142 1.90 -2.10 6.06
CA ASP A 142 0.79 -2.33 6.97
C ASP A 142 0.20 -1.01 7.51
N VAL A 143 -1.12 -1.03 7.74
CA VAL A 143 -1.89 0.06 8.31
C VAL A 143 -1.36 0.53 9.68
N GLN A 144 -0.60 -0.29 10.40
CA GLN A 144 -0.02 0.10 11.70
C GLN A 144 1.33 0.83 11.58
N ARG A 145 1.93 0.84 10.39
CA ARG A 145 3.25 1.44 10.15
C ARG A 145 3.13 2.88 9.65
N ASP A 146 4.27 3.50 9.42
CA ASP A 146 4.35 4.85 8.86
C ASP A 146 3.59 4.93 7.52
N GLN A 147 2.85 6.01 7.33
CA GLN A 147 1.94 6.18 6.19
C GLN A 147 2.49 7.16 5.14
N THR A 148 3.77 7.57 5.21
CA THR A 148 4.37 8.51 4.24
C THR A 148 4.18 8.04 2.81
N THR A 149 4.49 6.78 2.52
CA THR A 149 4.32 6.19 1.18
C THR A 149 2.86 6.16 0.73
N THR A 150 1.90 6.00 1.65
CA THR A 150 0.47 6.07 1.34
C THR A 150 0.08 7.48 0.87
N TYR A 151 0.61 8.52 1.52
CA TYR A 151 0.39 9.91 1.09
C TYR A 151 1.04 10.20 -0.27
N GLU A 152 2.28 9.75 -0.49
CA GLU A 152 2.98 9.88 -1.78
C GLU A 152 2.21 9.17 -2.91
N THR A 153 1.67 7.99 -2.62
CA THR A 153 0.83 7.24 -3.55
C THR A 153 -0.42 8.04 -3.95
N ILE A 154 -1.12 8.63 -2.97
CA ILE A 154 -2.32 9.44 -3.24
C ILE A 154 -1.96 10.64 -4.13
N GLN A 155 -0.86 11.33 -3.84
CA GLN A 155 -0.40 12.46 -4.65
C GLN A 155 -0.07 12.02 -6.09
N ALA A 156 0.68 10.93 -6.26
CA ALA A 156 1.04 10.41 -7.57
C ALA A 156 -0.18 9.94 -8.38
N LEU A 157 -1.17 9.30 -7.74
CA LEU A 157 -2.43 8.91 -8.40
C LEU A 157 -3.29 10.13 -8.73
N GLN A 158 -3.29 11.14 -7.87
CA GLN A 158 -3.99 12.40 -8.11
C GLN A 158 -3.42 13.12 -9.34
N ASP A 159 -2.11 13.12 -9.53
CA ASP A 159 -1.46 13.65 -10.73
C ASP A 159 -2.01 12.98 -12.00
N VAL A 160 -2.13 11.64 -12.02
CA VAL A 160 -2.69 10.89 -13.17
C VAL A 160 -4.12 11.32 -13.46
N THR A 161 -4.97 11.36 -12.42
CA THR A 161 -6.41 11.65 -12.58
C THR A 161 -6.71 13.10 -12.91
N THR A 162 -5.84 14.03 -12.51
CA THR A 162 -5.98 15.47 -12.75
C THR A 162 -5.40 15.87 -14.09
N ARG A 163 -4.22 15.35 -14.46
CA ARG A 163 -3.53 15.69 -15.70
C ARG A 163 -4.05 14.91 -16.91
N PHE A 164 -4.44 13.65 -16.71
CA PHE A 164 -4.84 12.74 -17.78
C PHE A 164 -6.21 12.09 -17.50
N PRO A 165 -7.29 12.89 -17.30
CA PRO A 165 -8.58 12.38 -16.84
C PRO A 165 -9.26 11.39 -17.80
N ASP A 166 -8.95 11.47 -19.09
CA ASP A 166 -9.53 10.63 -20.16
C ASP A 166 -8.62 9.46 -20.57
N SER A 167 -7.46 9.30 -19.92
CA SER A 167 -6.56 8.18 -20.19
C SER A 167 -7.16 6.85 -19.72
N ALA A 168 -6.72 5.74 -20.34
CA ALA A 168 -7.10 4.40 -19.90
C ALA A 168 -6.73 4.12 -18.43
N TYR A 169 -5.74 4.83 -17.90
CA TYR A 169 -5.22 4.66 -16.54
C TYR A 169 -6.00 5.44 -15.48
N ALA A 170 -6.72 6.51 -15.87
CA ALA A 170 -7.40 7.39 -14.93
C ALA A 170 -8.44 6.66 -14.07
N ARG A 171 -9.18 5.71 -14.65
CA ARG A 171 -10.18 4.93 -13.93
C ARG A 171 -9.53 4.07 -12.84
N ASP A 172 -8.47 3.35 -13.18
CA ASP A 172 -7.76 2.51 -12.23
C ASP A 172 -7.11 3.35 -11.14
N ALA A 173 -6.51 4.48 -11.51
CA ALA A 173 -5.91 5.41 -10.56
C ALA A 173 -6.92 5.94 -9.52
N ARG A 174 -8.15 6.28 -9.93
CA ARG A 174 -9.23 6.68 -9.00
C ARG A 174 -9.59 5.56 -8.02
N ILE A 175 -9.62 4.30 -8.50
CA ILE A 175 -9.92 3.15 -7.65
C ILE A 175 -8.79 2.95 -6.63
N LYS A 176 -7.54 2.89 -7.08
CA LYS A 176 -6.37 2.75 -6.19
C LYS A 176 -6.27 3.89 -5.18
N MET A 177 -6.59 5.12 -5.59
CA MET A 177 -6.59 6.28 -4.70
C MET A 177 -7.65 6.12 -3.58
N ARG A 178 -8.85 5.61 -3.91
CA ARG A 178 -9.85 5.26 -2.90
C ARG A 178 -9.37 4.16 -1.95
N LEU A 179 -8.65 3.15 -2.45
CA LEU A 179 -8.04 2.13 -1.59
C LEU A 179 -6.99 2.73 -0.66
N ALA A 180 -6.16 3.66 -1.14
CA ALA A 180 -5.18 4.35 -0.31
C ALA A 180 -5.85 5.22 0.78
N TYR A 181 -6.93 5.94 0.45
CA TYR A 181 -7.73 6.64 1.47
C TYR A 181 -8.36 5.69 2.50
N ASN A 182 -8.84 4.52 2.08
CA ASN A 182 -9.31 3.48 3.00
C ASN A 182 -8.18 3.01 3.94
N ARG A 183 -6.92 2.95 3.47
CA ARG A 183 -5.77 2.59 4.31
C ARG A 183 -5.51 3.66 5.38
N LEU A 184 -5.49 4.94 5.00
CA LEU A 184 -5.33 6.05 5.95
C LEU A 184 -6.47 6.08 6.98
N ALA A 185 -7.72 5.89 6.55
CA ALA A 185 -8.84 5.79 7.48
C ALA A 185 -8.69 4.60 8.43
N GLY A 186 -8.23 3.44 7.92
CA GLY A 186 -7.93 2.28 8.75
C GLY A 186 -6.84 2.55 9.79
N HIS A 187 -5.82 3.35 9.45
CA HIS A 187 -4.75 3.75 10.37
C HIS A 187 -5.30 4.52 11.56
N GLU A 188 -6.10 5.55 11.29
CA GLU A 188 -6.77 6.34 12.32
C GLU A 188 -7.72 5.48 13.18
N MET A 189 -8.45 4.53 12.57
CA MET A 189 -9.31 3.60 13.31
C MET A 189 -8.51 2.71 14.26
N VAL A 190 -7.34 2.20 13.85
CA VAL A 190 -6.49 1.38 14.73
C VAL A 190 -6.05 2.19 15.95
N ILE A 191 -5.63 3.44 15.75
CA ILE A 191 -5.19 4.32 16.83
C ILE A 191 -6.38 4.70 17.73
N GLY A 192 -7.53 5.04 17.15
CA GLY A 192 -8.75 5.35 17.88
C GLY A 192 -9.19 4.20 18.79
N ARG A 193 -9.24 2.97 18.25
CA ARG A 193 -9.58 1.76 19.02
C ARG A 193 -8.55 1.47 20.10
N PHE A 194 -7.28 1.77 19.87
CA PHE A 194 -6.24 1.64 20.89
C PHE A 194 -6.48 2.60 22.06
N TYR A 195 -6.78 3.87 21.79
CA TYR A 195 -7.09 4.84 22.84
C TYR A 195 -8.40 4.53 23.59
N GLU A 196 -9.43 4.07 22.89
CA GLU A 196 -10.70 3.64 23.48
C GLU A 196 -10.48 2.49 24.47
N LYS A 197 -9.68 1.48 24.11
CA LYS A 197 -9.32 0.36 25.00
C LYS A 197 -8.58 0.81 26.26
N GLN A 198 -7.87 1.93 26.22
CA GLN A 198 -7.18 2.52 27.36
C GLN A 198 -8.04 3.52 28.13
N HIS A 199 -9.32 3.64 27.79
CA HIS A 199 -10.26 4.63 28.35
C HIS A 199 -9.82 6.09 28.13
N LEU A 200 -8.98 6.35 27.14
CA LEU A 200 -8.55 7.68 26.71
C LEU A 200 -9.55 8.26 25.71
N TYR A 201 -10.78 8.45 26.17
CA TYR A 201 -11.94 8.75 25.33
C TYR A 201 -11.80 10.03 24.48
N ALA A 202 -11.22 11.10 25.03
CA ALA A 202 -11.02 12.34 24.29
C ALA A 202 -10.09 12.14 23.07
N ALA A 203 -9.02 11.36 23.23
CA ALA A 203 -8.11 11.04 22.14
C ALA A 203 -8.76 10.10 21.11
N ALA A 204 -9.54 9.12 21.57
CA ALA A 204 -10.30 8.23 20.69
C ALA A 204 -11.31 8.99 19.82
N ILE A 205 -12.10 9.88 20.43
CA ILE A 205 -13.06 10.73 19.70
C ILE A 205 -12.34 11.56 18.63
N GLY A 206 -11.20 12.17 18.94
CA GLY A 206 -10.43 12.95 17.96
C GLY A 206 -10.08 12.12 16.72
N ARG A 207 -9.57 10.89 16.93
CA ARG A 207 -9.23 9.96 15.83
C ARG A 207 -10.45 9.56 15.00
N TYR A 208 -11.57 9.24 15.64
CA TYR A 208 -12.79 8.90 14.92
C TYR A 208 -13.40 10.10 14.18
N GLN A 209 -13.28 11.31 14.74
CA GLN A 209 -13.67 12.55 14.07
C GLN A 209 -12.81 12.79 12.82
N ASP A 210 -11.50 12.55 12.89
CA ASP A 210 -10.61 12.69 11.73
C ASP A 210 -11.05 11.77 10.59
N VAL A 211 -11.47 10.53 10.90
CA VAL A 211 -12.05 9.59 9.92
C VAL A 211 -13.38 10.11 9.36
N ALA A 212 -14.30 10.51 10.23
CA ALA A 212 -15.63 10.96 9.82
C ALA A 212 -15.58 12.27 9.01
N ASN A 213 -14.61 13.15 9.28
CA ASN A 213 -14.50 14.44 8.61
C ASN A 213 -13.67 14.37 7.33
N THR A 214 -12.53 13.66 7.35
CA THR A 214 -11.56 13.65 6.25
C THR A 214 -11.80 12.50 5.28
N TYR A 215 -12.22 11.34 5.79
CA TYR A 215 -12.30 10.09 5.03
C TYR A 215 -13.75 9.61 4.84
N GLN A 216 -14.67 10.54 4.57
CA GLN A 216 -16.11 10.31 4.46
C GLN A 216 -16.52 9.22 3.45
N THR A 217 -15.75 9.03 2.38
CA THR A 217 -16.07 8.05 1.32
C THR A 217 -15.53 6.64 1.59
N THR A 218 -14.88 6.45 2.74
CA THR A 218 -14.25 5.18 3.11
C THR A 218 -15.21 4.23 3.80
N THR A 219 -14.87 2.95 3.81
CA THR A 219 -15.67 1.91 4.50
C THR A 219 -15.66 2.07 6.02
N PHE A 220 -14.72 2.84 6.56
CA PHE A 220 -14.55 3.08 8.01
C PHE A 220 -15.38 4.25 8.54
N ALA A 221 -15.85 5.15 7.68
CA ALA A 221 -16.68 6.29 8.10
C ALA A 221 -17.90 5.89 8.95
N PRO A 222 -18.73 4.88 8.60
CA PRO A 222 -19.86 4.48 9.43
C PRO A 222 -19.43 3.86 10.77
N GLU A 223 -18.33 3.10 10.79
CA GLU A 223 -17.80 2.56 12.04
C GLU A 223 -17.30 3.68 12.97
N ALA A 224 -16.54 4.64 12.44
CA ALA A 224 -16.03 5.76 13.21
C ALA A 224 -17.17 6.54 13.91
N LEU A 225 -18.27 6.78 13.19
CA LEU A 225 -19.46 7.43 13.76
C LEU A 225 -20.11 6.58 14.86
N GLU A 226 -20.24 5.26 14.68
CA GLU A 226 -20.78 4.37 15.72
C GLU A 226 -19.89 4.34 16.97
N ARG A 227 -18.57 4.29 16.78
CA ARG A 227 -17.61 4.34 17.89
C ARG A 227 -17.64 5.66 18.63
N MET A 228 -17.84 6.78 17.93
CA MET A 228 -18.09 8.06 18.59
C MET A 228 -19.36 8.03 19.44
N VAL A 229 -20.44 7.40 18.97
CA VAL A 229 -21.67 7.22 19.76
C VAL A 229 -21.39 6.40 21.01
N GLU A 230 -20.70 5.26 20.88
CA GLU A 230 -20.27 4.42 22.01
C GLU A 230 -19.51 5.25 23.05
N VAL A 231 -18.44 5.94 22.63
CA VAL A 231 -17.61 6.73 23.53
C VAL A 231 -18.35 7.93 24.14
N TYR A 232 -19.24 8.59 23.41
CA TYR A 232 -20.07 9.66 23.96
C TYR A 232 -21.03 9.17 25.04
N LEU A 233 -21.62 7.98 24.85
CA LEU A 233 -22.49 7.38 25.86
C LEU A 233 -21.72 6.98 27.11
N ASP A 234 -20.51 6.42 26.96
CA ASP A 234 -19.64 6.07 28.08
C ASP A 234 -19.24 7.30 28.92
N LEU A 235 -19.11 8.46 28.27
CA LEU A 235 -18.88 9.75 28.93
C LEU A 235 -20.15 10.40 29.51
N GLY A 236 -21.34 9.84 29.26
CA GLY A 236 -22.63 10.43 29.64
C GLY A 236 -23.06 11.62 28.78
N LEU A 237 -22.42 11.83 27.63
CA LEU A 237 -22.71 12.91 26.69
C LEU A 237 -23.81 12.49 25.70
N THR A 238 -25.05 12.48 26.17
CA THR A 238 -26.22 12.01 25.41
C THR A 238 -26.52 12.87 24.18
N ASP A 239 -26.39 14.19 24.29
CA ASP A 239 -26.63 15.15 23.21
C ASP A 239 -25.71 14.93 21.98
N PRO A 240 -24.37 14.90 22.14
CA PRO A 240 -23.45 14.51 21.05
C PRO A 240 -23.70 13.11 20.51
N ALA A 241 -24.02 12.13 21.37
CA ALA A 241 -24.31 10.76 20.94
C ALA A 241 -25.51 10.71 19.98
N ILE A 242 -26.64 11.32 20.36
CA ILE A 242 -27.85 11.37 19.52
C ILE A 242 -27.56 12.07 18.20
N ARG A 243 -26.88 13.22 18.22
CA ARG A 243 -26.53 13.95 16.97
C ARG A 243 -25.68 13.09 16.04
N THR A 244 -24.68 12.41 16.58
CA THR A 244 -23.77 11.56 15.78
C THR A 244 -24.51 10.36 15.19
N ALA A 245 -25.38 9.72 15.97
CA ALA A 245 -26.22 8.63 15.50
C ALA A 245 -27.22 9.07 14.42
N SER A 246 -27.78 10.28 14.53
CA SER A 246 -28.64 10.86 13.48
C SER A 246 -27.88 11.10 12.18
N VAL A 247 -26.62 11.58 12.25
CA VAL A 247 -25.75 11.70 11.07
C VAL A 247 -25.45 10.34 10.45
N LEU A 248 -25.17 9.33 11.28
CA LEU A 248 -24.95 7.95 10.83
C LEU A 248 -26.19 7.37 10.13
N GLY A 249 -27.37 7.52 10.72
CA GLY A 249 -28.62 7.03 10.14
C GLY A 249 -29.02 7.76 8.86
N TYR A 250 -28.73 9.05 8.75
CA TYR A 250 -29.00 9.83 7.54
C TYR A 250 -28.12 9.41 6.36
N ASN A 251 -26.81 9.25 6.59
CA ASN A 251 -25.84 9.00 5.52
C ASN A 251 -25.67 7.49 5.20
N TYR A 252 -25.86 6.63 6.19
CA TYR A 252 -25.62 5.18 6.08
C TYR A 252 -26.82 4.35 6.59
N PRO A 253 -28.03 4.57 6.02
CA PRO A 253 -29.21 3.81 6.42
C PRO A 253 -28.99 2.30 6.13
N GLY A 254 -29.38 1.45 7.08
CA GLY A 254 -29.25 -0.01 6.96
C GLY A 254 -27.81 -0.55 7.10
N SER A 255 -26.84 0.27 7.50
CA SER A 255 -25.53 -0.25 7.90
C SER A 255 -25.60 -0.99 9.24
N SER A 256 -24.81 -2.05 9.42
CA SER A 256 -24.72 -2.77 10.70
C SER A 256 -24.28 -1.84 11.84
N TRP A 257 -23.50 -0.81 11.52
CA TRP A 257 -23.06 0.23 12.45
C TRP A 257 -24.21 1.12 12.90
N TYR A 258 -25.14 1.45 12.00
CA TYR A 258 -26.34 2.18 12.38
C TYR A 258 -27.23 1.37 13.33
N GLU A 259 -27.45 0.09 13.04
CA GLU A 259 -28.22 -0.81 13.92
C GLU A 259 -27.60 -0.91 15.32
N ALA A 260 -26.26 -1.02 15.40
CA ALA A 260 -25.54 -1.02 16.67
C ALA A 260 -25.69 0.30 17.43
N ALA A 261 -25.51 1.45 16.77
CA ALA A 261 -25.68 2.77 17.38
C ALA A 261 -27.11 2.97 17.91
N TYR A 262 -28.12 2.62 17.11
CA TYR A 262 -29.52 2.69 17.50
C TYR A 262 -29.83 1.79 18.70
N GLY A 263 -29.31 0.56 18.70
CA GLY A 263 -29.43 -0.38 19.82
C GLY A 263 -28.86 0.18 21.13
N ARG A 264 -27.69 0.82 21.08
CA ARG A 264 -27.08 1.48 22.25
C ARG A 264 -27.92 2.65 22.77
N LEU A 265 -28.45 3.49 21.88
CA LEU A 265 -29.30 4.60 22.29
C LEU A 265 -30.61 4.11 22.92
N LYS A 266 -31.23 3.07 22.36
CA LYS A 266 -32.42 2.42 22.92
C LYS A 266 -32.14 1.83 24.30
N ALA A 267 -31.01 1.15 24.48
CA ALA A 267 -30.60 0.59 25.77
C ALA A 267 -30.39 1.67 26.84
N ASN A 268 -29.97 2.88 26.45
CA ASN A 268 -29.83 4.03 27.33
C ASN A 268 -31.13 4.85 27.51
N GLY A 269 -32.26 4.40 26.94
CA GLY A 269 -33.56 5.09 27.06
C GLY A 269 -33.62 6.42 26.31
N LEU A 270 -32.75 6.63 25.32
CA LEU A 270 -32.64 7.89 24.58
C LEU A 270 -33.50 7.95 23.32
N VAL A 271 -34.12 6.83 22.92
CA VAL A 271 -34.97 6.72 21.73
C VAL A 271 -36.22 5.91 22.07
N ASN A 272 -37.40 6.38 21.64
CA ASN A 272 -38.69 5.73 21.90
C ASN A 272 -39.11 4.86 20.71
N ALA A 273 -39.86 3.78 20.98
CA ALA A 273 -40.32 2.82 19.96
C ALA A 273 -41.21 3.43 18.85
N SER A 274 -41.70 4.67 19.02
CA SER A 274 -42.44 5.40 17.98
C SER A 274 -41.57 5.87 16.81
N ASP A 275 -40.25 6.00 17.01
CA ASP A 275 -39.31 6.46 15.98
C ASP A 275 -38.89 5.33 15.02
N GLU A 276 -39.16 4.08 15.43
CA GLU A 276 -38.91 2.84 14.66
C GLU A 276 -39.82 2.76 13.41
N SER A 277 -41.01 3.38 13.46
CA SER A 277 -42.00 3.40 12.36
C SER A 277 -41.58 4.28 11.18
N SER A 278 -40.81 5.35 11.39
CA SER A 278 -40.36 6.24 10.32
C SER A 278 -39.14 5.72 9.57
N ALA A 279 -38.43 4.74 10.13
CA ALA A 279 -37.26 4.13 9.50
C ALA A 279 -37.64 3.01 8.52
N ASN A 280 -38.83 2.39 8.68
CA ASN A 280 -39.24 1.20 7.92
C ASN A 280 -40.43 1.45 6.97
N SER A 281 -41.01 2.65 6.98
CA SER A 281 -41.94 3.11 5.94
C SER A 281 -41.47 4.47 5.43
N ASP A 282 -40.96 4.49 4.20
CA ASP A 282 -40.63 5.69 3.42
C ASP A 282 -39.63 6.66 4.06
N SER A 283 -38.37 6.62 3.59
CA SER A 283 -37.45 7.78 3.47
C SER A 283 -37.67 9.01 4.39
N VAL A 284 -37.74 8.83 5.70
CA VAL A 284 -37.80 9.96 6.65
C VAL A 284 -36.60 9.88 7.57
N ALA A 285 -35.57 10.62 7.17
CA ALA A 285 -34.52 11.07 8.06
C ALA A 285 -35.15 11.66 9.34
N PRO A 286 -34.64 11.36 10.56
CA PRO A 286 -35.05 12.09 11.75
C PRO A 286 -34.84 13.60 11.49
N PRO A 287 -35.73 14.47 11.97
CA PRO A 287 -35.71 15.89 11.61
C PRO A 287 -34.34 16.47 11.95
N ALA A 288 -33.64 16.94 10.91
CA ALA A 288 -32.37 17.61 11.06
C ALA A 288 -32.51 18.72 12.12
N PRO A 289 -31.57 18.83 13.07
CA PRO A 289 -31.59 19.96 14.00
C PRO A 289 -31.58 21.24 13.17
N LYS A 290 -32.61 22.08 13.34
CA LYS A 290 -32.69 23.37 12.64
C LYS A 290 -31.37 24.12 12.88
N PRO A 291 -30.67 24.57 11.83
CA PRO A 291 -29.38 25.22 12.00
C PRO A 291 -29.56 26.46 12.86
N LYS A 292 -29.02 26.41 14.09
CA LYS A 292 -28.80 27.62 14.87
C LYS A 292 -27.40 28.10 14.52
N HIS A 293 -27.38 29.19 13.75
CA HIS A 293 -26.24 29.97 13.28
C HIS A 293 -25.52 29.42 12.04
N HIS A 294 -25.57 30.23 10.98
CA HIS A 294 -24.85 30.07 9.73
C HIS A 294 -23.34 30.22 9.98
N TRP A 295 -22.59 29.15 9.81
CA TRP A 295 -21.17 29.24 9.45
C TRP A 295 -20.96 28.39 8.19
N TYR A 296 -20.81 29.12 7.08
CA TYR A 296 -20.31 28.65 5.80
C TYR A 296 -18.82 28.31 6.02
N TRP A 297 -18.38 27.12 5.64
CA TRP A 297 -16.96 26.89 5.33
C TRP A 297 -16.87 26.51 3.85
N PRO A 298 -16.23 27.34 3.03
CA PRO A 298 -15.92 27.03 1.64
C PRO A 298 -14.61 26.23 1.56
N PHE A 299 -14.56 25.34 0.56
CA PHE A 299 -13.44 24.51 0.09
C PHE A 299 -13.21 23.20 0.86
#